data_AF-A0ABD0JDX9-F1
#
_entry.id   AF-A0ABD0JDX9-F1
#
_cell.length_a   1.000
_cell.length_b   1.000
_cell.length_c   1.000
_cell.angle_alpha   90.00
_cell.angle_beta   90.00
_cell.angle_gamma   90.00
#
_symmetry.space_group_name_H-M   'P 1'
#
loop_
_entity.id
_entity.type
_entity.pdbx_description
1 polymer ?
#
loop_
_entity_poly.entity_id
_entity_poly.type
_entity_poly.pdbx_seq_one_letter_code
_entity_poly.pdbx_strand_id
1 'polypeptide(L)'
;MFARELHKSGRNPGDIQSLVIGDGSTSRVWRHDYWFLLPGNENCSEPQILNSEFVRHLNPNVKIIIMVRNPTERLYSGYYFYSGVAGQRSPTKENFHWLVKKQIARLQNCRILVGVYHVFIADWLLRIPRDQIYIIRLEDFSADVTAGMTKVFAFLDLAQPDRETMTNITAIQRRNVGKLALRSHPMLAETRAMLDDFYRPHNQRLAELLHDRRFLWQDQ
;
A
#
# COMPACT_ATOMS: atom_id res chain seq x y z
N MET A 1 10.76 -8.68 -11.35
CA MET A 1 11.17 -9.96 -10.75
C MET A 1 12.48 -9.73 -10.01
N PHE A 2 12.42 -9.44 -8.70
CA PHE A 2 13.60 -9.29 -7.84
C PHE A 2 13.51 -10.37 -6.77
N ALA A 3 14.06 -11.56 -7.06
CA ALA A 3 14.32 -12.55 -6.03
C ALA A 3 15.61 -12.12 -5.31
N ARG A 4 15.50 -11.69 -4.05
CA ARG A 4 16.64 -11.65 -3.14
C ARG A 4 16.46 -12.83 -2.19
N GLU A 5 17.38 -13.79 -2.26
CA GLU A 5 17.52 -14.83 -1.25
C GLU A 5 17.68 -14.15 0.12
N LEU A 6 16.74 -14.41 1.03
CA LEU A 6 16.94 -14.11 2.45
C LEU A 6 17.91 -15.15 3.02
N HIS A 7 18.74 -14.69 3.95
CA HIS A 7 20.03 -15.24 4.37
C HIS A 7 20.08 -16.75 4.66
N LYS A 8 21.16 -17.41 4.19
CA LYS A 8 21.57 -18.78 4.57
C LYS A 8 22.32 -18.73 5.89
N SER A 9 21.66 -19.03 7.02
CA SER A 9 22.36 -19.40 8.26
C SER A 9 22.35 -20.93 8.40
N GLY A 10 23.51 -21.52 8.71
CA GLY A 10 23.77 -22.93 8.47
C GLY A 10 22.96 -23.96 9.29
N ARG A 11 22.98 -25.19 8.74
CA ARG A 11 22.81 -26.54 9.33
C ARG A 11 21.65 -27.39 8.78
N ASN A 12 21.96 -28.70 8.79
CA ASN A 12 21.19 -29.93 8.57
C ASN A 12 20.65 -30.25 7.14
N PRO A 13 21.06 -31.40 6.53
CA PRO A 13 20.65 -31.80 5.17
C PRO A 13 19.16 -32.17 4.98
N GLY A 14 18.29 -31.95 5.98
CA GLY A 14 16.89 -32.37 5.96
C GLY A 14 15.86 -31.22 6.09
N ASP A 15 16.28 -30.02 6.48
CA ASP A 15 15.37 -28.88 6.63
C ASP A 15 15.41 -28.02 5.37
N ILE A 16 14.56 -28.36 4.40
CA ILE A 16 14.23 -27.42 3.33
C ILE A 16 13.40 -26.32 3.98
N GLN A 17 14.03 -25.22 4.38
CA GLN A 17 13.29 -23.97 4.63
C GLN A 17 12.41 -23.71 3.41
N SER A 18 11.11 -23.64 3.62
CA SER A 18 10.14 -23.29 2.58
C SER A 18 10.55 -21.96 1.98
N LEU A 19 11.09 -21.98 0.76
CA LEU A 19 11.53 -20.78 0.06
C LEU A 19 10.31 -19.88 -0.16
N VAL A 20 10.28 -18.73 0.53
CA VAL A 20 9.25 -17.71 0.29
C VAL A 20 9.62 -16.92 -0.95
N ILE A 21 8.87 -17.13 -2.02
CA ILE A 21 8.96 -16.31 -3.24
C ILE A 21 7.83 -15.29 -3.18
N GLY A 22 8.17 -14.02 -3.40
CA GLY A 22 7.21 -12.92 -3.35
C GLY A 22 7.34 -11.97 -4.54
N ASP A 23 6.28 -11.21 -4.77
CA ASP A 23 6.29 -10.04 -5.64
C ASP A 23 5.97 -8.79 -4.81
N GLY A 24 6.68 -7.71 -5.08
CA GLY A 24 6.43 -6.40 -4.47
C GLY A 24 5.95 -5.40 -5.52
N SER A 25 4.65 -5.13 -5.57
CA SER A 25 4.07 -4.10 -6.44
C SER A 25 3.41 -3.01 -5.62
N THR A 26 3.67 -1.75 -5.99
CA THR A 26 3.02 -0.59 -5.40
C THR A 26 1.62 -0.33 -5.96
N SER A 27 1.19 -1.08 -6.97
CA SER A 27 -0.04 -0.80 -7.74
C SER A 27 -1.04 -1.95 -7.86
N ARG A 28 -0.66 -3.20 -7.58
CA ARG A 28 -1.53 -4.37 -7.81
C ARG A 28 -2.92 -4.22 -7.19
N VAL A 29 -3.00 -3.68 -5.97
CA VAL A 29 -4.26 -3.60 -5.22
C VAL A 29 -5.23 -2.58 -5.81
N TRP A 30 -4.73 -1.42 -6.29
CA TRP A 30 -5.59 -0.31 -6.73
C TRP A 30 -5.63 -0.11 -8.25
N ARG A 31 -4.84 -0.85 -9.03
CA ARG A 31 -4.78 -0.75 -10.49
C ARG A 31 -5.96 -1.51 -11.13
N HIS A 32 -7.16 -0.95 -11.03
CA HIS A 32 -8.35 -1.45 -11.72
C HIS A 32 -8.60 -0.74 -13.06
N ASP A 33 -7.81 0.27 -13.41
CA ASP A 33 -7.94 1.10 -14.62
C ASP A 33 -7.64 0.39 -15.94
N TYR A 34 -7.21 -0.87 -15.91
CA TYR A 34 -6.92 -1.70 -17.08
C TYR A 34 -7.71 -3.01 -17.10
N TRP A 35 -8.84 -3.08 -16.39
CA TRP A 35 -9.64 -4.30 -16.30
C TRP A 35 -10.09 -4.83 -17.67
N PHE A 36 -10.35 -3.96 -18.63
CA PHE A 36 -10.74 -4.31 -20.01
C PHE A 36 -9.62 -5.00 -20.81
N LEU A 37 -8.37 -4.97 -20.33
CA LEU A 37 -7.26 -5.73 -20.92
C LEU A 37 -7.13 -7.14 -20.32
N LEU A 38 -7.86 -7.44 -19.25
CA LEU A 38 -7.83 -8.77 -18.65
C LEU A 38 -8.69 -9.74 -19.45
N PRO A 39 -8.19 -10.94 -19.78
CA PRO A 39 -8.99 -11.96 -20.47
C PRO A 39 -10.28 -12.27 -19.71
N GLY A 40 -11.39 -12.45 -20.42
CA GLY A 40 -12.72 -12.69 -19.83
C GLY A 40 -13.51 -11.43 -19.50
N ASN A 41 -12.96 -10.24 -19.78
CA ASN A 41 -13.67 -8.96 -19.73
C ASN A 41 -14.01 -8.40 -21.13
N GLU A 42 -13.88 -9.21 -22.18
CA GLU A 42 -14.14 -8.78 -23.55
C GLU A 42 -15.60 -8.30 -23.70
N ASN A 43 -15.79 -7.16 -24.36
CA ASN A 43 -17.12 -6.56 -24.63
C ASN A 43 -17.97 -6.28 -23.38
N CYS A 44 -17.39 -6.30 -22.18
CA CYS A 44 -18.11 -5.97 -20.95
C CYS A 44 -18.16 -4.45 -20.76
N SER A 45 -19.22 -3.95 -20.14
CA SER A 45 -19.31 -2.54 -19.69
C SER A 45 -18.72 -2.32 -18.31
N GLU A 46 -18.56 -3.40 -17.54
CA GLU A 46 -18.01 -3.44 -16.18
C GLU A 46 -17.13 -4.70 -16.02
N PRO A 47 -16.14 -4.70 -15.11
CA PRO A 47 -15.27 -5.86 -14.92
C PRO A 47 -16.03 -7.07 -14.37
N GLN A 48 -16.06 -8.16 -15.14
CA GLN A 48 -16.52 -9.48 -14.70
C GLN A 48 -15.45 -10.16 -13.85
N ILE A 49 -14.19 -10.08 -14.31
CA ILE A 49 -13.03 -10.68 -13.68
C ILE A 49 -12.08 -9.59 -13.21
N LEU A 50 -11.72 -9.62 -11.93
CA LEU A 50 -10.77 -8.69 -11.32
C LEU A 50 -9.37 -9.29 -11.21
N ASN A 51 -8.37 -8.42 -11.04
CA ASN A 51 -6.98 -8.84 -10.82
C ASN A 51 -6.82 -9.77 -9.60
N SER A 52 -7.64 -9.59 -8.56
CA SER A 52 -7.65 -10.47 -7.38
C SER A 52 -8.01 -11.92 -7.71
N GLU A 53 -8.88 -12.15 -8.71
CA GLU A 53 -9.27 -13.49 -9.16
C GLU A 53 -8.14 -14.20 -9.88
N PHE A 54 -7.42 -13.50 -10.77
CA PHE A 54 -6.25 -14.06 -11.43
C PHE A 54 -5.19 -14.49 -10.42
N VAL A 55 -4.92 -13.64 -9.42
CA VAL A 55 -3.95 -13.93 -8.36
C VAL A 55 -4.37 -15.17 -7.57
N ARG A 56 -5.64 -15.26 -7.18
CA ARG A 56 -6.19 -16.44 -6.49
C ARG A 56 -6.16 -17.69 -7.36
N HIS A 57 -6.49 -17.58 -8.65
CA HIS A 57 -6.52 -18.72 -9.55
C HIS A 57 -5.12 -19.32 -9.76
N LEU A 58 -4.11 -18.47 -9.92
CA LEU A 58 -2.72 -18.91 -10.08
C LEU A 58 -2.12 -19.48 -8.81
N ASN A 59 -2.49 -18.92 -7.65
CA ASN A 59 -2.05 -19.42 -6.35
C ASN A 59 -3.18 -19.27 -5.32
N PRO A 60 -3.99 -20.33 -5.11
CA PRO A 60 -5.08 -20.29 -4.14
C PRO A 60 -4.61 -20.05 -2.69
N ASN A 61 -3.36 -20.41 -2.38
CA ASN A 61 -2.76 -20.28 -1.05
C ASN A 61 -1.91 -19.01 -0.92
N VAL A 62 -2.06 -18.04 -1.83
CA VAL A 62 -1.32 -16.77 -1.79
C VAL A 62 -1.54 -16.03 -0.47
N LYS A 63 -0.48 -15.47 0.10
CA LYS A 63 -0.57 -14.51 1.22
C LYS A 63 -0.26 -13.12 0.71
N ILE A 64 -1.06 -12.14 1.11
CA ILE A 64 -1.00 -10.78 0.61
C ILE A 64 -0.81 -9.82 1.77
N ILE A 65 0.21 -8.98 1.68
CA ILE A 65 0.43 -7.90 2.63
C ILE A 65 0.10 -6.58 1.93
N ILE A 66 -0.85 -5.83 2.48
CA ILE A 66 -1.26 -4.52 1.98
C ILE A 66 -0.84 -3.48 3.01
N MET A 67 0.11 -2.61 2.66
CA MET A 67 0.51 -1.51 3.52
C MET A 67 -0.13 -0.21 3.04
N VAL A 68 -0.95 0.40 3.90
CA VAL A 68 -1.61 1.70 3.67
C VAL A 68 -1.09 2.74 4.65
N ARG A 69 -1.21 4.01 4.30
CA ARG A 69 -0.85 5.16 5.16
C ARG A 69 -1.96 6.19 5.10
N ASN A 70 -1.91 7.22 5.94
CA ASN A 70 -2.87 8.33 5.87
C ASN A 70 -3.03 8.80 4.41
N PRO A 71 -4.25 8.80 3.84
CA PRO A 71 -4.46 9.06 2.42
C PRO A 71 -4.11 10.50 2.01
N THR A 72 -4.25 11.48 2.92
CA THR A 72 -3.82 12.87 2.75
C THR A 72 -2.29 12.95 2.61
N GLU A 73 -1.55 12.36 3.55
CA GLU A 73 -0.08 12.24 3.45
C GLU A 73 0.32 11.46 2.20
N ARG A 74 -0.48 10.45 1.84
CA ARG A 74 -0.23 9.59 0.70
C ARG A 74 -0.22 10.35 -0.59
N LEU A 75 -1.24 11.18 -0.79
CA LEU A 75 -1.40 12.01 -1.96
C LEU A 75 -0.29 13.07 -2.04
N TYR A 76 0.04 13.71 -0.92
CA TYR A 76 1.05 14.76 -0.88
C TYR A 76 2.44 14.25 -1.19
N SER A 77 2.85 13.13 -0.58
CA SER A 77 4.11 12.49 -0.90
C SER A 77 4.11 11.94 -2.34
N GLY A 78 2.97 11.50 -2.86
CA GLY A 78 2.80 11.12 -4.26
C GLY A 78 3.02 12.28 -5.24
N TYR A 79 2.51 13.47 -4.92
CA TYR A 79 2.71 14.68 -5.72
C TYR A 79 4.21 14.97 -5.93
N TYR A 80 5.00 15.01 -4.86
CA TYR A 80 6.45 15.24 -4.96
C TYR A 80 7.20 14.11 -5.68
N PHE A 81 6.80 12.86 -5.46
CA PHE A 81 7.39 11.73 -6.17
C PHE A 81 7.20 11.86 -7.68
N TYR A 82 5.96 12.08 -8.14
CA TYR A 82 5.66 12.18 -9.56
C TYR A 82 6.18 13.47 -10.20
N SER A 83 6.21 14.59 -9.47
CA SER A 83 6.90 15.80 -9.92
C SER A 83 8.38 15.55 -10.16
N GLY A 84 9.05 14.79 -9.28
CA GLY A 84 10.44 14.39 -9.48
C GLY A 84 10.62 13.50 -10.72
N VAL A 85 9.74 12.51 -10.92
CA VAL A 85 9.76 11.63 -12.10
C VAL A 85 9.52 12.40 -13.40
N ALA A 86 8.62 13.38 -13.38
CA ALA A 86 8.31 14.23 -14.53
C ALA A 86 9.37 15.32 -14.81
N GLY A 87 10.47 15.37 -14.05
CA GLY A 87 11.50 16.39 -14.20
C GLY A 87 11.04 17.80 -13.81
N GLN A 88 9.94 17.93 -13.06
CA GLN A 88 9.44 19.21 -12.59
C GLN A 88 10.40 19.76 -11.54
N ARG A 89 11.04 20.89 -11.85
CA ARG A 89 12.14 21.44 -11.04
C ARG A 89 11.68 22.05 -9.71
N SER A 90 10.45 22.54 -9.64
CA SER A 90 9.93 23.27 -8.47
C SER A 90 8.43 23.02 -8.21
N PRO A 91 8.03 21.83 -7.75
CA PRO A 91 6.67 21.64 -7.23
C PRO A 91 6.42 22.47 -5.97
N THR A 92 5.27 23.12 -5.89
CA THR A 92 4.90 24.01 -4.79
C THR A 92 3.61 23.55 -4.11
N LYS A 93 3.44 23.95 -2.85
CA LYS A 93 2.22 23.64 -2.07
C LYS A 93 0.98 24.33 -2.65
N GLU A 94 1.14 25.47 -3.31
CA GLU A 94 0.08 26.22 -4.00
C GLU A 94 -0.37 25.48 -5.26
N ASN A 95 0.57 24.95 -6.05
CA ASN A 95 0.23 24.13 -7.20
C ASN A 95 -0.44 22.82 -6.77
N PHE A 96 0.04 22.20 -5.68
CA PHE A 96 -0.63 21.04 -5.08
C PHE A 96 -2.07 21.38 -4.68
N HIS A 97 -2.30 22.50 -3.99
CA HIS A 97 -3.63 22.97 -3.61
C HIS A 97 -4.56 23.14 -4.83
N TRP A 98 -4.08 23.79 -5.89
CA TRP A 98 -4.85 23.94 -7.13
C TRP A 98 -5.22 22.59 -7.76
N LEU A 99 -4.28 21.64 -7.79
CA LEU A 99 -4.53 20.29 -8.29
C LEU A 99 -5.54 19.53 -7.43
N VAL A 100 -5.50 19.67 -6.10
CA VAL A 100 -6.47 19.07 -5.18
C VAL A 100 -7.88 19.59 -5.48
N LYS A 101 -8.06 20.91 -5.56
CA LYS A 101 -9.36 21.52 -5.90
C LYS A 101 -9.89 21.01 -7.23
N LYS A 102 -9.02 20.93 -8.25
CA LYS A 102 -9.38 20.42 -9.57
C LYS A 102 -9.78 18.93 -9.54
N GLN A 103 -9.05 18.10 -8.80
CA GLN A 103 -9.32 16.67 -8.70
C GLN A 103 -10.61 16.37 -7.94
N ILE A 104 -10.87 17.05 -6.81
CA ILE A 104 -12.11 16.91 -6.04
C ILE A 104 -13.32 17.33 -6.89
N ALA A 105 -13.20 18.43 -7.65
CA ALA A 105 -14.31 18.94 -8.45
C ALA A 105 -14.67 18.07 -9.67
N ARG A 106 -13.72 17.31 -10.22
CA ARG A 106 -13.90 16.59 -11.50
C ARG A 106 -13.88 15.07 -11.38
N LEU A 107 -13.21 14.50 -10.38
CA LEU A 107 -13.08 13.06 -10.12
C LEU A 107 -12.75 12.18 -11.36
N GLN A 108 -12.05 12.70 -12.37
CA GLN A 108 -11.65 11.96 -13.58
C GLN A 108 -10.15 11.63 -13.56
N ASN A 109 -9.79 10.34 -13.69
CA ASN A 109 -8.39 9.85 -13.73
C ASN A 109 -7.51 10.44 -12.60
N CYS A 110 -8.05 10.52 -11.39
CA CYS A 110 -7.47 11.28 -10.28
C CYS A 110 -6.62 10.39 -9.35
N ARG A 111 -5.39 10.82 -9.06
CA ARG A 111 -4.53 10.18 -8.03
C ARG A 111 -5.13 10.24 -6.63
N ILE A 112 -6.06 11.18 -6.39
CA ILE A 112 -6.83 11.27 -5.14
C ILE A 112 -7.61 9.97 -4.87
N LEU A 113 -8.10 9.29 -5.90
CA LEU A 113 -8.93 8.08 -5.76
C LEU A 113 -8.12 6.88 -5.23
N VAL A 114 -6.80 6.85 -5.45
CA VAL A 114 -5.95 5.78 -4.93
C VAL A 114 -5.91 5.76 -3.40
N GLY A 115 -6.21 6.89 -2.74
CA GLY A 115 -6.37 6.96 -1.27
C GLY A 115 -7.72 6.44 -0.77
N VAL A 116 -8.65 6.12 -1.66
CA VAL A 116 -9.99 5.58 -1.33
C VAL A 116 -9.87 4.06 -1.14
N TYR A 117 -9.15 3.65 -0.10
CA TYR A 117 -8.70 2.26 0.04
C TYR A 117 -9.84 1.24 0.19
N HIS A 118 -10.97 1.61 0.81
CA HIS A 118 -12.08 0.69 1.09
C HIS A 118 -12.63 0.03 -0.19
N VAL A 119 -12.68 0.77 -1.31
CA VAL A 119 -13.13 0.24 -2.61
C VAL A 119 -12.22 -0.91 -3.04
N PHE A 120 -10.91 -0.65 -3.08
CA PHE A 120 -9.95 -1.64 -3.55
C PHE A 120 -9.81 -2.81 -2.58
N ILE A 121 -9.76 -2.55 -1.27
CA ILE A 121 -9.59 -3.62 -0.28
C ILE A 121 -10.83 -4.53 -0.25
N ALA A 122 -12.04 -3.99 -0.42
CA ALA A 122 -13.26 -4.78 -0.53
C ALA A 122 -13.20 -5.78 -1.70
N ASP A 123 -12.75 -5.34 -2.89
CA ASP A 123 -12.62 -6.20 -4.07
C ASP A 123 -11.67 -7.39 -3.85
N TRP A 124 -10.62 -7.19 -3.06
CA TRP A 124 -9.68 -8.26 -2.70
C TRP A 124 -10.26 -9.20 -1.64
N LEU A 125 -10.93 -8.65 -0.62
CA LEU A 125 -11.60 -9.45 0.43
C LEU A 125 -12.77 -10.27 -0.11
N LEU A 126 -13.43 -9.83 -1.19
CA LEU A 126 -14.50 -10.59 -1.82
C LEU A 126 -14.00 -11.92 -2.41
N ARG A 127 -12.73 -11.97 -2.84
CA ARG A 127 -12.19 -13.13 -3.57
C ARG A 127 -11.14 -13.90 -2.81
N ILE A 128 -10.42 -13.26 -1.89
CA ILE A 128 -9.33 -13.88 -1.14
C ILE A 128 -9.73 -13.94 0.33
N PRO A 129 -9.64 -15.14 0.95
CA PRO A 129 -9.90 -15.33 2.38
C PRO A 129 -9.22 -14.27 3.25
N ARG A 130 -9.93 -13.82 4.29
CA ARG A 130 -9.48 -12.71 5.15
C ARG A 130 -8.16 -13.02 5.84
N ASP A 131 -7.92 -14.26 6.24
CA ASP A 131 -6.69 -14.77 6.86
C ASP A 131 -5.49 -14.83 5.91
N GLN A 132 -5.72 -14.78 4.59
CA GLN A 132 -4.68 -14.65 3.57
C GLN A 132 -4.31 -13.20 3.25
N ILE A 133 -4.95 -12.21 3.88
CA ILE A 133 -4.66 -10.79 3.68
C ILE A 133 -4.23 -10.16 5.02
N TYR A 134 -3.04 -9.56 5.06
CA TYR A 134 -2.60 -8.77 6.20
C TYR A 134 -2.49 -7.30 5.82
N ILE A 135 -3.24 -6.45 6.52
CA ILE A 135 -3.29 -5.01 6.25
C ILE A 135 -2.50 -4.30 7.32
N ILE A 136 -1.50 -3.54 6.90
CA ILE A 136 -0.57 -2.81 7.77
C ILE A 136 -0.82 -1.32 7.61
N ARG A 137 -0.95 -0.62 8.74
CA ARG A 137 -0.87 0.83 8.79
C ARG A 137 0.61 1.25 8.85
N LEU A 138 1.06 2.06 7.91
CA LEU A 138 2.46 2.48 7.78
C LEU A 138 2.93 3.23 9.01
N GLU A 139 2.06 4.03 9.62
CA GLU A 139 2.33 4.77 10.85
C GLU A 139 2.74 3.82 11.98
N ASP A 140 1.93 2.78 12.23
CA ASP A 140 2.21 1.76 13.26
C ASP A 140 3.51 1.02 12.97
N PHE A 141 3.68 0.59 11.71
CA PHE A 141 4.87 -0.13 11.29
C PHE A 141 6.13 0.72 11.43
N SER A 142 6.03 2.03 11.19
CA SER A 142 7.15 2.96 11.32
C SER A 142 7.47 3.31 12.76
N ALA A 143 6.47 3.31 13.65
CA ALA A 143 6.64 3.55 15.07
C ALA A 143 7.34 2.38 15.78
N ASP A 144 7.05 1.14 15.38
CA ASP A 144 7.71 -0.05 15.88
C ASP A 144 7.91 -1.09 14.76
N VAL A 145 9.05 -0.97 14.08
CA VAL A 145 9.42 -1.88 12.98
C VAL A 145 9.65 -3.30 13.49
N THR A 146 10.15 -3.47 14.72
CA THR A 146 10.38 -4.79 15.32
C THR A 146 9.06 -5.52 15.50
N ALA A 147 8.09 -4.90 16.17
CA ALA A 147 6.76 -5.48 16.34
C ALA A 147 6.05 -5.69 15.00
N GLY A 148 6.21 -4.75 14.06
CA GLY A 148 5.70 -4.88 12.69
C GLY A 148 6.25 -6.11 11.97
N MET A 149 7.56 -6.32 12.02
CA MET A 149 8.23 -7.47 11.40
C MET A 149 7.88 -8.78 12.10
N THR A 150 7.78 -8.82 13.42
CA THR A 150 7.28 -10.01 14.14
C THR A 150 5.91 -10.45 13.63
N LYS A 151 4.98 -9.51 13.42
CA LYS A 151 3.66 -9.80 12.86
C LYS A 151 3.72 -10.26 11.40
N VAL A 152 4.62 -9.69 10.59
CA VAL A 152 4.83 -10.14 9.20
C VAL A 152 5.34 -11.59 9.16
N PHE A 153 6.33 -11.93 9.98
CA PHE A 153 6.85 -13.31 10.05
C PHE A 153 5.77 -14.29 10.51
N ALA A 154 5.00 -13.93 11.54
CA ALA A 154 3.89 -14.75 12.01
C ALA A 154 2.82 -14.93 10.92
N PHE A 155 2.43 -13.85 10.23
CA PHE A 155 1.46 -13.92 9.13
C PHE A 155 1.95 -14.81 7.99
N LEU A 156 3.24 -14.84 7.70
CA LEU A 156 3.84 -15.69 6.66
C LEU A 156 4.10 -17.13 7.11
N ASP A 157 3.71 -17.51 8.33
CA ASP A 157 4.04 -18.81 8.97
C ASP A 157 5.56 -19.10 9.01
N LEU A 158 6.36 -18.06 9.24
CA LEU A 158 7.81 -18.17 9.33
C LEU A 158 8.27 -18.24 10.79
N ALA A 159 9.36 -18.97 11.01
CA ALA A 159 10.07 -18.96 12.28
C ALA A 159 10.50 -17.53 12.63
N GLN A 160 10.28 -17.14 13.89
CA GLN A 160 10.66 -15.81 14.35
C GLN A 160 12.18 -15.63 14.28
N PRO A 161 12.68 -14.49 13.75
CA PRO A 161 14.10 -14.22 13.76
C PRO A 161 14.65 -14.15 15.18
N ASP A 162 15.88 -14.62 15.37
CA ASP A 162 16.60 -14.32 16.60
C ASP A 162 16.88 -12.81 16.75
N ARG A 163 17.36 -12.41 17.92
CA ARG A 163 17.58 -11.00 18.27
C ARG A 163 18.55 -10.31 17.30
N GLU A 164 19.61 -11.00 16.88
CA GLU A 164 20.62 -10.44 15.99
C GLU A 164 20.04 -10.22 14.59
N THR A 165 19.37 -11.23 14.05
CA THR A 165 18.70 -11.18 12.75
C THR A 165 17.63 -10.09 12.74
N MET A 166 16.81 -9.99 13.80
CA MET A 166 15.81 -8.93 13.91
C MET A 166 16.44 -7.53 13.94
N THR A 167 17.56 -7.37 14.64
CA THR A 167 18.32 -6.10 14.69
C THR A 167 18.83 -5.74 13.28
N ASN A 168 19.37 -6.71 12.56
CA ASN A 168 19.86 -6.51 11.19
C ASN A 168 18.74 -6.15 10.22
N ILE A 169 17.57 -6.80 10.31
CA ILE A 169 16.39 -6.50 9.48
C ILE A 169 15.89 -5.07 9.75
N THR A 170 15.77 -4.69 11.02
CA THR A 170 15.24 -3.37 11.41
C THR A 170 16.23 -2.24 11.15
N ALA A 171 17.53 -2.52 11.07
CA ALA A 171 18.56 -1.56 10.68
C ALA A 171 18.60 -1.25 9.17
N ILE A 172 17.87 -1.99 8.32
CA ILE A 172 17.86 -1.76 6.88
C ILE A 172 17.32 -0.37 6.56
N GLN A 173 18.19 0.46 5.98
CA GLN A 173 17.84 1.81 5.56
C GLN A 173 16.76 1.81 4.47
N ARG A 174 15.76 2.69 4.63
CA ARG A 174 14.69 2.87 3.66
C ARG A 174 15.28 3.29 2.31
N ARG A 175 14.94 2.56 1.25
CA ARG A 175 15.29 2.91 -0.13
C ARG A 175 14.14 3.67 -0.79
N ASN A 176 14.41 4.32 -1.92
CA ASN A 176 13.42 5.10 -2.69
C ASN A 176 12.76 6.26 -1.94
N VAL A 177 13.46 6.84 -0.95
CA VAL A 177 13.01 8.06 -0.28
C VAL A 177 13.12 9.21 -1.28
N GLY A 178 11.98 9.79 -1.66
CA GLY A 178 11.92 10.86 -2.65
C GLY A 178 12.70 12.09 -2.18
N LYS A 179 13.84 12.40 -2.81
CA LYS A 179 14.69 13.56 -2.47
C LYS A 179 13.92 14.88 -2.45
N LEU A 180 12.89 15.00 -3.29
CA LEU A 180 12.05 16.19 -3.39
C LEU A 180 11.01 16.26 -2.26
N ALA A 181 10.49 15.12 -1.80
CA ALA A 181 9.63 15.05 -0.62
C ALA A 181 10.41 15.33 0.68
N LEU A 182 11.72 15.05 0.73
CA LEU A 182 12.56 15.48 1.86
C LEU A 182 12.77 16.99 1.92
N ARG A 183 12.59 17.69 0.79
CA ARG A 183 12.74 19.15 0.66
C ARG A 183 11.40 19.87 0.61
N SER A 184 10.29 19.14 0.70
CA SER A 184 8.97 19.73 0.61
C SER A 184 8.61 20.45 1.90
N HIS A 185 8.02 21.63 1.77
CA HIS A 185 7.37 22.33 2.87
C HIS A 185 6.10 21.56 3.29
N PRO A 186 5.58 21.77 4.51
CA PRO A 186 4.26 21.30 4.87
C PRO A 186 3.19 21.76 3.85
N MET A 187 2.19 20.92 3.60
CA MET A 187 1.04 21.32 2.78
C MET A 187 0.30 22.49 3.44
N LEU A 188 -0.42 23.30 2.64
CA LEU A 188 -1.27 24.35 3.19
C LEU A 188 -2.33 23.72 4.12
N ALA A 189 -2.61 24.37 5.25
CA ALA A 189 -3.59 23.88 6.23
C ALA A 189 -4.98 23.70 5.61
N GLU A 190 -5.40 24.63 4.76
CA GLU A 190 -6.64 24.55 3.99
C GLU A 190 -6.66 23.32 3.05
N THR A 191 -5.52 22.99 2.43
CA THR A 191 -5.42 21.79 1.58
C THR A 191 -5.57 20.52 2.40
N ARG A 192 -4.94 20.46 3.58
CA ARG A 192 -5.11 19.33 4.49
C ARG A 192 -6.57 19.17 4.88
N ALA A 193 -7.22 20.23 5.34
CA ALA A 193 -8.62 20.20 5.75
C ALA A 193 -9.53 19.68 4.62
N MET A 194 -9.36 20.17 3.39
CA MET A 194 -10.11 19.68 2.23
C MET A 194 -9.90 18.18 1.95
N LEU A 195 -8.67 17.69 2.06
CA LEU A 195 -8.36 16.28 1.83
C LEU A 195 -8.87 15.39 2.96
N ASP A 196 -8.73 15.83 4.21
CA ASP A 196 -9.22 15.10 5.37
C ASP A 196 -10.74 14.99 5.32
N ASP A 197 -11.46 16.06 4.93
CA ASP A 197 -12.90 16.02 4.73
C ASP A 197 -13.30 15.11 3.55
N PHE A 198 -12.57 15.16 2.44
CA PHE A 198 -12.79 14.25 1.31
C PHE A 198 -12.60 12.78 1.70
N TYR A 199 -11.53 12.46 2.43
CA TYR A 199 -11.21 11.07 2.81
C TYR A 199 -11.98 10.56 4.02
N ARG A 200 -12.53 11.44 4.88
CA ARG A 200 -13.28 11.07 6.10
C ARG A 200 -14.32 9.97 5.89
N PRO A 201 -15.30 10.08 4.96
CA PRO A 201 -16.29 9.03 4.74
C PRO A 201 -15.66 7.73 4.21
N HIS A 202 -14.55 7.81 3.48
CA HIS A 202 -13.84 6.65 2.95
C HIS A 202 -13.04 5.91 4.03
N ASN A 203 -12.44 6.66 4.96
CA ASN A 203 -11.73 6.13 6.12
C ASN A 203 -12.71 5.45 7.10
N GLN A 204 -13.91 6.01 7.27
CA GLN A 204 -14.98 5.39 8.06
C GLN A 204 -15.36 4.02 7.49
N ARG A 205 -15.65 3.94 6.17
CA ARG A 205 -15.95 2.66 5.49
C ARG A 205 -14.80 1.67 5.58
N LEU A 206 -13.55 2.13 5.49
CA LEU A 206 -12.39 1.26 5.66
C LEU A 206 -12.30 0.70 7.09
N ALA A 207 -12.47 1.55 8.10
CA ALA A 207 -12.44 1.14 9.50
C ALA A 207 -13.56 0.15 9.82
N GLU A 208 -14.75 0.34 9.24
CA GLU A 208 -15.87 -0.60 9.34
C GLU A 208 -15.56 -1.94 8.67
N LEU A 209 -15.10 -1.91 7.41
CA LEU A 209 -14.73 -3.09 6.63
C LEU A 209 -13.65 -3.95 7.34
N LEU A 210 -12.72 -3.28 8.03
CA LEU A 210 -11.60 -3.94 8.72
C LEU A 210 -11.86 -4.20 10.20
N HIS A 211 -12.99 -3.74 10.74
CA HIS A 211 -13.29 -3.73 12.17
C HIS A 211 -12.17 -3.12 13.02
N ASP A 212 -11.55 -2.04 12.53
CA ASP A 212 -10.38 -1.42 13.15
C ASP A 212 -10.41 0.12 13.02
N ARG A 213 -10.62 0.78 14.16
CA ARG A 213 -10.74 2.24 14.25
C ARG A 213 -9.44 2.98 13.96
N ARG A 214 -8.29 2.30 13.94
CA ARG A 214 -6.99 2.94 13.63
C ARG A 214 -6.93 3.45 12.19
N PHE A 215 -7.76 2.90 11.31
CA PHE A 215 -7.95 3.38 9.93
C PHE A 215 -8.85 4.62 9.83
N LEU A 216 -9.25 5.24 10.96
CA LEU A 216 -9.82 6.57 10.96
C LEU A 216 -8.75 7.68 10.92
N TRP A 217 -7.49 7.35 11.23
CA TRP A 217 -6.36 8.29 11.35
C TRP A 217 -6.68 9.50 12.25
N GLN A 218 -7.28 9.25 13.42
CA GLN A 218 -7.61 10.28 14.42
C GLN A 218 -6.48 10.57 15.41
N ASP A 219 -5.37 9.84 15.31
CA ASP A 219 -4.22 9.83 16.20
C ASP A 219 -3.00 10.56 15.64
N GLN A 220 -3.21 11.42 14.62
CA GLN A 220 -2.17 12.21 13.96
C GLN A 220 -2.26 13.69 14.28
#